data_AF-A0A6N7YZL0-F1
#
_entry.id   AF-A0A6N7YZL0-F1
#
_cell.length_a   1.000
_cell.length_b   1.000
_cell.length_c   1.000
_cell.angle_alpha   90.00
_cell.angle_beta   90.00
_cell.angle_gamma   90.00
#
_symmetry.space_group_name_H-M   'P 1'
#
loop_
_entity.id
_entity.type
_entity.pdbx_description
1 polymer ?
#
loop_
_entity_poly.entity_id
_entity_poly.type
_entity_poly.pdbx_seq_one_letter_code
_entity_poly.pdbx_strand_id
1 'polypeptide(L)'
;MQINAVNRRARERYSAFVTSMDLVLEALDALNPLIEKVDDNHDSPGWTVATQDELTGYRMQATDELERLRASAKKWETELVSREWRI
;
A
#
# COMPACT_ATOMS: atom_id res chain seq x y z
N MET A 1 -28.59 16.20 12.56
CA MET A 1 -28.36 14.74 12.73
C MET A 1 -27.65 14.11 11.53
N GLN A 2 -27.99 14.45 10.28
CA GLN A 2 -27.31 13.93 9.08
C GLN A 2 -25.81 14.26 8.98
N ILE A 3 -25.38 15.47 9.33
CA ILE A 3 -23.96 15.89 9.25
C ILE A 3 -23.06 15.00 10.15
N ASN A 4 -23.50 14.69 11.37
CA ASN A 4 -22.73 13.82 12.27
C ASN A 4 -22.59 12.39 11.74
N ALA A 5 -23.62 11.86 11.08
CA ALA A 5 -23.56 10.53 10.46
C ALA A 5 -22.62 10.51 9.23
N VAL A 6 -22.62 11.56 8.42
CA VAL A 6 -21.69 11.73 7.29
C VAL A 6 -20.25 11.83 7.79
N ASN A 7 -20.00 12.67 8.81
CA ASN A 7 -18.67 12.83 9.40
C ASN A 7 -18.15 11.53 10.02
N ARG A 8 -19.02 10.75 10.68
CA ARG A 8 -18.69 9.42 11.20
C ARG A 8 -18.28 8.47 10.08
N ARG A 9 -19.07 8.41 9.00
CA ARG A 9 -18.77 7.56 7.84
C ARG A 9 -17.47 7.98 7.14
N ALA A 10 -17.19 9.27 7.07
CA ALA A 10 -15.95 9.80 6.52
C ALA A 10 -14.73 9.31 7.31
N ARG A 11 -14.78 9.39 8.64
CA ARG A 11 -13.73 8.88 9.54
C ARG A 11 -13.54 7.38 9.42
N GLU A 12 -14.63 6.61 9.42
CA GLU A 12 -14.58 5.15 9.29
C GLU A 12 -13.93 4.74 7.95
N ARG A 13 -14.29 5.41 6.84
CA ARG A 13 -13.69 5.17 5.52
C ARG A 13 -12.21 5.52 5.48
N TYR A 14 -11.82 6.66 6.05
CA TYR A 14 -10.40 7.04 6.09
C TYR A 14 -9.59 6.06 6.94
N SER A 15 -10.09 5.68 8.11
CA SER A 15 -9.45 4.66 8.95
C SER A 15 -9.27 3.34 8.20
N ALA A 16 -10.32 2.85 7.55
CA ALA A 16 -10.25 1.62 6.77
C ALA A 16 -9.23 1.72 5.62
N PHE A 17 -9.16 2.87 4.96
CA PHE A 17 -8.17 3.14 3.91
C PHE A 17 -6.73 3.09 4.46
N VAL A 18 -6.45 3.75 5.58
CA VAL A 18 -5.11 3.72 6.21
C VAL A 18 -4.73 2.29 6.62
N THR A 19 -5.62 1.57 7.28
CA THR A 19 -5.40 0.16 7.66
C THR A 19 -5.16 -0.73 6.45
N SER A 20 -5.84 -0.46 5.33
CA SER A 20 -5.63 -1.23 4.08
C SER A 20 -4.23 -0.96 3.52
N MET A 21 -3.71 0.26 3.60
CA MET A 21 -2.33 0.56 3.22
C MET A 21 -1.33 -0.13 4.13
N ASP A 22 -1.57 -0.19 5.45
CA ASP A 22 -0.69 -0.95 6.36
C ASP A 22 -0.64 -2.44 5.99
N LEU A 23 -1.78 -3.04 5.66
CA LEU A 23 -1.86 -4.44 5.22
C LEU A 23 -1.09 -4.68 3.92
N VAL A 24 -1.15 -3.75 2.96
CA VAL A 24 -0.37 -3.86 1.72
C VAL A 24 1.13 -3.79 2.01
N LEU A 25 1.55 -2.89 2.90
CA LEU A 25 2.96 -2.78 3.29
C LEU A 25 3.47 -4.08 3.93
N GLU A 26 2.70 -4.64 4.87
CA GLU A 26 3.03 -5.92 5.50
C GLU A 26 3.15 -7.06 4.47
N ALA A 27 2.24 -7.09 3.49
CA ALA A 27 2.29 -8.07 2.41
C ALA A 27 3.54 -7.90 1.53
N LEU A 28 3.95 -6.66 1.23
CA LEU A 28 5.18 -6.37 0.47
C LEU A 28 6.43 -6.76 1.26
N ASP A 29 6.48 -6.50 2.57
CA ASP A 29 7.58 -6.88 3.44
C ASP A 29 7.72 -8.41 3.53
N ALA A 30 6.61 -9.13 3.56
CA ALA A 30 6.59 -10.58 3.55
C ALA A 30 7.15 -11.20 2.25
N LEU A 31 7.29 -10.42 1.17
CA LEU A 31 7.92 -10.89 -0.06
C LEU A 31 9.45 -10.98 0.04
N ASN A 32 10.10 -10.23 0.93
CA ASN A 32 11.57 -10.23 1.06
C ASN A 32 12.18 -11.64 1.15
N PRO A 33 11.80 -12.49 2.12
CA PRO A 33 12.37 -13.83 2.24
C PRO A 33 11.94 -14.78 1.12
N LEU A 34 10.92 -14.44 0.33
CA LEU A 34 10.51 -15.22 -0.85
C LEU A 34 11.37 -14.88 -2.06
N ILE A 35 11.61 -13.59 -2.28
CA ILE A 35 12.48 -13.08 -3.33
C ILE A 35 13.91 -13.58 -3.12
N GLU A 36 14.41 -13.58 -1.89
CA GLU A 36 15.74 -14.10 -1.54
C GLU A 36 15.96 -15.59 -1.87
N LYS A 37 14.88 -16.35 -2.06
CA LYS A 37 14.94 -17.79 -2.38
C LYS A 37 14.81 -18.08 -3.87
N VAL A 38 14.65 -17.06 -4.71
CA VAL A 38 14.57 -17.23 -6.16
C VAL A 38 15.95 -17.64 -6.67
N ASP A 39 15.99 -18.78 -7.38
CA ASP A 39 17.20 -19.25 -8.05
C ASP A 39 17.15 -18.83 -9.52
N ASP A 40 17.91 -17.77 -9.83
CA ASP A 40 18.01 -17.22 -11.19
C ASP A 40 18.76 -18.15 -12.16
N ASN A 41 19.43 -19.20 -11.67
CA ASN A 41 20.19 -20.13 -12.52
C ASN A 41 19.36 -21.34 -12.97
N HIS A 42 18.05 -21.36 -12.68
CA HIS A 42 17.19 -22.45 -13.09
C HIS A 42 16.76 -22.31 -14.56
N ASP A 43 17.62 -22.78 -15.47
CA ASP A 43 17.33 -22.94 -16.89
C ASP A 43 16.28 -24.05 -17.10
N SER A 44 14.99 -23.72 -16.86
CA SER A 44 13.87 -24.59 -17.22
C SER A 44 13.27 -24.12 -18.55
N PRO A 45 13.00 -25.02 -19.53
CA PRO A 45 12.50 -24.66 -20.86
C PRO A 45 11.01 -24.27 -20.88
N GLY A 46 10.57 -23.42 -19.95
CA GLY A 46 9.19 -22.97 -19.74
C GLY A 46 9.05 -21.45 -19.57
N TRP A 47 7.89 -20.99 -19.08
CA TRP A 47 7.66 -19.58 -18.75
C TRP A 47 8.75 -19.09 -17.78
N THR A 48 9.51 -18.09 -18.21
CA THR A 48 10.49 -17.42 -17.36
C THR A 48 9.76 -16.67 -16.25
N VAL A 49 10.14 -16.98 -15.02
CA VAL A 49 9.81 -16.15 -13.85
C VAL A 49 10.74 -14.95 -13.87
N ALA A 50 10.26 -13.79 -13.40
CA ALA A 50 11.12 -12.61 -13.21
C ALA A 50 12.31 -12.95 -12.30
N THR A 51 13.47 -12.35 -12.58
CA THR A 51 14.68 -12.61 -11.78
C THR A 51 14.55 -12.08 -10.36
N GLN A 52 15.41 -12.52 -9.46
CA GLN A 52 15.50 -12.00 -8.09
C GLN A 52 15.65 -10.46 -8.07
N ASP A 53 16.50 -9.92 -8.96
CA ASP A 53 16.72 -8.48 -9.09
C ASP A 53 15.47 -7.74 -9.57
N GLU A 54 14.76 -8.29 -10.58
CA GLU A 54 13.52 -7.72 -11.09
C GLU A 54 12.44 -7.71 -10.01
N LEU A 55 12.27 -8.81 -9.29
CA LEU A 55 11.29 -8.92 -8.20
C LEU A 55 11.61 -7.95 -7.05
N THR A 56 12.89 -7.79 -6.73
CA THR A 56 13.35 -6.79 -5.75
C THR A 56 12.97 -5.38 -6.21
N GLY A 57 13.23 -5.08 -7.49
CA GLY A 57 12.87 -3.80 -8.10
C GLY A 57 11.35 -3.53 -8.05
N TYR A 58 10.52 -4.51 -8.42
CA TYR A 58 9.07 -4.38 -8.38
C TYR A 58 8.55 -4.14 -6.96
N ARG A 59 9.07 -4.87 -5.97
CA ARG A 59 8.71 -4.67 -4.57
C ARG A 59 9.07 -3.26 -4.11
N MET A 60 10.29 -2.80 -4.39
CA MET A 60 10.72 -1.44 -4.03
C MET A 60 9.84 -0.37 -4.68
N GLN A 61 9.54 -0.51 -5.97
CA GLN A 61 8.65 0.42 -6.67
C GLN A 61 7.24 0.44 -6.06
N ALA A 62 6.69 -0.73 -5.72
CA ALA A 62 5.38 -0.82 -5.09
C ALA A 62 5.36 -0.16 -3.69
N THR A 63 6.43 -0.35 -2.91
CA THR A 63 6.59 0.32 -1.61
C THR A 63 6.66 1.83 -1.77
N ASP A 64 7.47 2.33 -2.72
CA ASP A 64 7.60 3.77 -2.98
C ASP A 64 6.26 4.40 -3.39
N GLU A 65 5.48 3.74 -4.27
CA GLU A 65 4.16 4.22 -4.67
C GLU A 65 3.16 4.20 -3.49
N LEU A 66 3.22 3.19 -2.63
CA LEU A 66 2.41 3.13 -1.41
C LEU A 66 2.76 4.25 -0.43
N GLU A 67 4.04 4.60 -0.29
CA GLU A 67 4.49 5.73 0.52
C GLU A 67 4.01 7.07 -0.05
N ARG A 68 4.07 7.26 -1.38
CA ARG A 68 3.51 8.45 -2.06
C ARG A 68 2.01 8.58 -1.83
N LEU A 69 1.28 7.46 -1.89
CA LEU A 69 -0.14 7.41 -1.59
C LEU A 69 -0.41 7.79 -0.12
N ARG A 70 0.36 7.25 0.82
CA ARG A 70 0.27 7.58 2.25
C ARG A 70 0.55 9.06 2.54
N ALA A 71 1.57 9.64 1.90
CA ALA A 71 1.88 11.06 2.03
C ALA A 71 0.73 11.94 1.52
N SER A 72 0.15 11.58 0.37
CA SER A 72 -1.01 12.25 -0.20
C SER A 72 -2.23 12.14 0.72
N ALA A 73 -2.49 10.95 1.28
CA ALA A 73 -3.57 10.70 2.22
C ALA A 73 -3.47 11.59 3.47
N LYS A 74 -2.27 11.73 4.03
CA LYS A 74 -2.01 12.56 5.22
C LYS A 74 -2.28 14.05 4.97
N LYS A 75 -1.98 14.54 3.76
CA LYS A 75 -2.33 15.90 3.35
C LYS A 75 -3.86 16.09 3.34
N TRP A 76 -4.59 15.13 2.77
CA TRP A 76 -6.05 15.15 2.74
C TRP A 76 -6.68 15.02 4.13
N GLU A 77 -6.10 14.22 5.02
CA GLU A 77 -6.53 14.13 6.42
C GLU A 77 -6.47 15.49 7.11
N THR A 78 -5.39 16.24 6.92
CA THR A 78 -5.24 17.58 7.50
C THR A 78 -6.38 18.50 7.03
N GLU A 79 -6.74 18.44 5.74
CA GLU A 79 -7.86 19.20 5.19
C GLU A 79 -9.20 18.73 5.76
N LEU A 80 -9.45 17.43 5.81
CA LEU A 80 -10.67 16.85 6.38
C LEU A 80 -10.83 17.21 7.85
N VAL A 81 -9.76 17.12 8.65
CA VAL A 81 -9.76 17.52 10.06
C VAL A 81 -10.09 19.01 10.20
N SER A 82 -9.49 19.88 9.36
CA SER A 82 -9.78 21.32 9.38
C SER A 82 -11.25 21.65 9.07
N ARG A 83 -11.92 20.79 8.30
CA ARG A 83 -13.35 20.90 7.94
C ARG A 83 -14.27 20.12 8.88
N GLU A 84 -13.76 19.62 10.00
CA GLU A 84 -14.49 18.76 10.94
C GLU A 84 -15.08 17.51 10.27
N TRP A 85 -14.40 16.97 9.25
CA TRP A 85 -14.81 15.83 8.43
C TRP A 85 -16.06 16.06 7.59
N ARG A 86 -16.45 17.32 7.39
CA ARG A 86 -17.47 17.68 6.40
C ARG A 86 -16.89 17.47 5.00
N ILE A 87 -17.49 16.54 4.27
CA ILE A 87 -17.21 16.27 2.85
C ILE A 87 -18.09 17.18 2.00
#